data_AF-A0A815ZTP8-F1
#
_entry.id   AF-A0A815ZTP8-F1
#
_cell.length_a   1.000
_cell.length_b   1.000
_cell.length_c   1.000
_cell.angle_alpha   90.00
_cell.angle_beta   90.00
_cell.angle_gamma   90.00
#
_symmetry.space_group_name_H-M   'P 1'
#
loop_
_entity.id
_entity.type
_entity.pdbx_description
1 polymer ?
#
loop_
_entity_poly.entity_id
_entity_poly.type
_entity_poly.pdbx_seq_one_letter_code
_entity_poly.pdbx_strand_id
1 'polypeptide(L)'
;MTGEPPLEQQQQRAVVELYVRSKWIKASLALEDENLFIEYAHNKQDQPISNDSPKQVLNTNDEPIQNNGSTPNSTPDTITSQKRIVKISKPDNTGLGISIKGGRENRMPILISKIFPNMPADQTGQLYVGDAILSVNGKDLQHVSHEEAVQILKKAGREVELEGEFYCSKQK
;
A
#
# COMPACT_ATOMS: atom_id res chain seq x y z
N MET A 1 4.84 -46.59 -33.05
CA MET A 1 5.69 -45.72 -32.20
C MET A 1 5.17 -44.30 -32.35
N THR A 2 4.09 -43.96 -31.64
CA THR A 2 3.54 -42.61 -31.60
C THR A 2 4.10 -41.96 -30.34
N GLY A 3 5.06 -41.07 -30.51
CA GLY A 3 5.67 -40.34 -29.39
C GLY A 3 4.63 -39.43 -28.75
N GLU A 4 4.37 -39.65 -27.47
CA GLU A 4 3.70 -38.66 -26.63
C GLU A 4 4.48 -37.33 -26.72
N PRO A 5 3.81 -36.20 -26.96
CA PRO A 5 4.46 -34.90 -26.82
C PRO A 5 4.89 -34.70 -25.36
N PRO A 6 6.04 -34.06 -25.09
CA PRO A 6 6.48 -33.80 -23.73
C PRO A 6 5.42 -32.97 -23.03
N LEU A 7 5.09 -33.31 -21.76
CA LEU A 7 4.28 -32.45 -20.91
C LEU A 7 4.92 -31.06 -20.92
N GLU A 8 4.27 -30.14 -21.64
CA GLU A 8 4.51 -28.71 -21.55
C GLU A 8 4.30 -28.37 -20.07
N GLN A 9 5.41 -28.25 -19.33
CA GLN A 9 5.35 -27.81 -17.95
C GLN A 9 4.74 -26.42 -18.00
N GLN A 10 3.45 -26.37 -17.66
CA GLN A 10 2.66 -25.17 -17.71
C GLN A 10 3.27 -24.21 -16.68
N GLN A 11 4.12 -23.32 -17.18
CA GLN A 11 4.70 -22.24 -16.40
C GLN A 11 3.54 -21.49 -15.76
N GLN A 12 3.35 -21.67 -14.45
CA GLN A 12 2.32 -20.98 -13.70
C GLN A 12 2.75 -19.53 -13.56
N ARG A 13 2.39 -18.73 -14.57
CA ARG A 13 2.56 -17.30 -14.53
C ARG A 13 1.31 -16.68 -13.94
N ALA A 14 1.47 -15.88 -12.89
CA ALA A 14 0.41 -15.04 -12.36
C ALA A 14 0.66 -13.60 -12.81
N VAL A 15 -0.40 -12.88 -13.19
CA VAL A 15 -0.31 -11.44 -13.41
C VAL A 15 -0.77 -10.75 -12.14
N VAL A 16 0.04 -9.82 -11.65
CA VAL A 16 -0.28 -8.97 -10.50
C VAL A 16 -0.18 -7.51 -10.89
N GLU A 17 -0.98 -6.69 -10.24
CA GLU A 17 -0.86 -5.24 -10.29
C GLU A 17 -0.05 -4.79 -9.08
N LEU A 18 1.10 -4.17 -9.32
CA LEU A 18 2.00 -3.65 -8.28
C LEU A 18 1.96 -2.13 -8.31
N TYR A 19 1.86 -1.49 -7.14
CA TYR A 19 1.94 -0.04 -7.05
C TYR A 19 3.38 0.40 -6.76
N VAL A 20 4.06 0.95 -7.77
CA VAL A 20 5.48 1.31 -7.69
C VAL A 20 5.67 2.72 -8.25
N ARG A 21 6.38 3.59 -7.50
CA ARG A 21 6.67 4.99 -7.91
C ARG A 21 5.44 5.76 -8.39
N SER A 22 4.34 5.63 -7.64
CA SER A 22 3.05 6.28 -7.91
C SER A 22 2.32 5.82 -9.18
N LYS A 23 2.61 4.61 -9.65
CA LYS A 23 1.95 4.01 -10.82
C LYS A 23 1.63 2.54 -10.55
N TRP A 24 0.42 2.13 -10.93
CA TRP A 24 0.11 0.71 -11.05
C TRP A 24 0.82 0.15 -12.27
N ILE A 25 1.52 -0.95 -12.07
CA ILE A 25 2.21 -1.67 -13.11
C ILE A 25 1.73 -3.11 -13.13
N LYS A 26 1.50 -3.65 -14.33
CA LYS A 26 1.27 -5.08 -14.49
C LYS A 26 2.62 -5.77 -14.53
N ALA A 27 2.81 -6.71 -13.61
CA ALA A 27 3.99 -7.55 -13.58
C ALA A 27 3.57 -9.01 -13.70
N SER A 28 4.37 -9.80 -14.40
CA SER A 28 4.22 -11.23 -14.46
C SER A 28 5.13 -11.88 -13.43
N LEU A 29 4.54 -12.66 -12.53
CA LEU A 29 5.24 -13.50 -11.58
C LEU A 29 5.38 -14.89 -12.19
N ALA A 30 6.56 -15.48 -12.06
CA ALA A 30 6.78 -16.90 -12.33
C ALA A 30 7.49 -17.52 -11.13
N LEU A 31 7.06 -18.71 -10.73
CA LEU A 31 7.75 -19.53 -9.74
C LEU A 31 8.44 -20.67 -10.49
N GLU A 32 9.76 -20.75 -10.39
CA GLU A 32 10.54 -21.90 -10.88
C GLU A 32 11.31 -22.48 -9.71
N ASP A 33 11.11 -23.78 -9.47
CA ASP A 33 11.53 -24.47 -8.25
C ASP A 33 11.05 -23.73 -6.98
N GLU A 34 11.92 -22.95 -6.34
CA GLU A 34 11.64 -22.13 -5.16
C GLU A 34 11.96 -20.63 -5.37
N ASN A 35 12.27 -20.24 -6.61
CA ASN A 35 12.65 -18.88 -6.97
C ASN A 35 11.48 -18.12 -7.60
N LEU A 36 11.15 -16.96 -7.03
CA LEU A 36 10.14 -16.05 -7.58
C LEU A 36 10.79 -15.05 -8.53
N PHE A 37 10.40 -15.09 -9.79
CA PHE A 37 10.82 -14.17 -10.84
C PHE A 37 9.74 -13.12 -11.08
N ILE A 38 10.15 -11.85 -11.21
CA ILE A 38 9.26 -10.73 -11.54
C ILE A 38 9.69 -10.15 -12.88
N GLU A 39 8.82 -10.24 -13.88
CA GLU A 39 9.03 -9.64 -15.20
C GLU A 39 8.12 -8.42 -15.39
N TYR A 40 8.73 -7.27 -15.68
CA TYR A 40 8.00 -6.03 -15.96
C TYR A 40 7.58 -5.99 -17.43
N ALA A 41 6.28 -5.88 -17.69
CA ALA A 41 5.77 -5.69 -19.04
C ALA A 41 6.01 -4.23 -19.49
N HIS A 42 7.07 -4.00 -20.28
CA HIS A 42 7.23 -2.71 -20.97
C HIS A 42 6.16 -2.58 -22.07
N ASN A 43 5.25 -1.61 -21.94
CA ASN A 43 4.30 -1.25 -23.01
C ASN A 43 5.06 -0.82 -24.27
N LYS A 44 5.06 -1.66 -25.30
CA LYS A 44 5.45 -1.26 -26.67
C LYS A 44 4.25 -0.63 -27.36
N GLN A 45 4.14 0.70 -27.36
CA GLN A 45 3.32 1.42 -28.34
C GLN A 45 3.66 2.92 -28.38
N ASP A 46 4.73 3.24 -29.12
CA ASP A 46 4.88 4.54 -29.76
C ASP A 46 5.13 4.26 -31.25
N GLN A 47 4.05 4.20 -32.03
CA GLN A 47 4.04 4.19 -33.49
C GLN A 47 2.84 5.05 -33.96
N PRO A 48 3.03 5.99 -34.90
CA PRO A 48 2.02 6.98 -35.25
C PRO A 48 0.95 6.37 -36.17
N ILE A 49 -0.31 6.38 -35.72
CA ILE A 49 -1.46 5.96 -36.53
C ILE A 49 -1.95 7.13 -37.40
N SER A 50 -1.78 6.96 -38.70
CA SER A 50 -2.38 7.81 -39.74
C SER A 50 -3.86 7.44 -39.96
N ASN A 51 -4.64 8.50 -40.10
CA ASN A 51 -6.03 8.71 -40.50
C ASN A 51 -6.66 7.64 -41.42
N ASP A 52 -7.82 7.11 -41.02
CA ASP A 52 -9.06 7.05 -41.84
C ASP A 52 -10.30 6.72 -40.96
N SER A 53 -11.38 7.47 -41.12
CA SER A 53 -12.73 7.22 -40.55
C SER A 53 -13.61 6.61 -41.66
N PRO A 54 -14.66 5.78 -41.40
CA PRO A 54 -15.93 6.30 -40.84
C PRO A 54 -16.91 5.33 -40.10
N LYS A 55 -17.61 5.92 -39.11
CA LYS A 55 -19.08 5.86 -38.79
C LYS A 55 -19.80 4.61 -38.20
N GLN A 56 -20.47 4.91 -37.07
CA GLN A 56 -21.85 4.54 -36.61
C GLN A 56 -22.02 3.19 -35.85
N VAL A 57 -22.75 3.04 -34.72
CA VAL A 57 -24.03 3.61 -34.22
C VAL A 57 -24.15 3.47 -32.67
N LEU A 58 -24.96 4.36 -32.07
CA LEU A 58 -25.44 4.37 -30.68
C LEU A 58 -26.66 3.42 -30.52
N ASN A 59 -26.85 2.76 -29.37
CA ASN A 59 -28.19 2.43 -28.86
C ASN A 59 -28.21 2.05 -27.37
N THR A 60 -29.37 2.30 -26.77
CA THR A 60 -29.65 2.58 -25.36
C THR A 60 -30.53 1.50 -24.71
N ASN A 61 -30.40 1.36 -23.39
CA ASN A 61 -31.38 0.94 -22.37
C ASN A 61 -31.72 -0.54 -22.06
N ASP A 62 -31.98 -0.72 -20.75
CA ASP A 62 -32.75 -1.73 -19.99
C ASP A 62 -32.00 -2.87 -19.22
N GLU A 63 -32.18 -2.83 -17.89
CA GLU A 63 -31.79 -3.67 -16.73
C GLU A 63 -32.34 -5.14 -16.75
N PRO A 64 -32.22 -6.00 -15.69
CA PRO A 64 -31.21 -6.27 -14.64
C PRO A 64 -30.93 -7.81 -14.46
N ILE A 65 -30.12 -8.23 -13.46
CA ILE A 65 -30.33 -9.34 -12.48
C ILE A 65 -29.00 -9.87 -11.89
N GLN A 66 -29.04 -10.04 -10.57
CA GLN A 66 -28.06 -10.51 -9.59
C GLN A 66 -27.40 -11.87 -9.88
N ASN A 67 -26.15 -12.07 -9.42
CA ASN A 67 -25.82 -13.25 -8.62
C ASN A 67 -24.49 -13.16 -7.85
N ASN A 68 -24.56 -13.65 -6.62
CA ASN A 68 -23.53 -13.63 -5.58
C ASN A 68 -22.38 -14.60 -5.87
N GLY A 69 -21.15 -14.14 -5.66
CA GLY A 69 -19.95 -14.97 -5.54
C GLY A 69 -18.98 -14.31 -4.58
N SER A 70 -18.99 -14.76 -3.32
CA SER A 70 -18.04 -14.33 -2.30
C SER A 70 -16.61 -14.73 -2.69
N THR A 71 -15.71 -13.76 -2.80
CA THR A 71 -14.27 -13.97 -2.59
C THR A 71 -13.75 -12.89 -1.64
N PRO A 72 -13.12 -13.26 -0.51
CA PRO A 72 -12.57 -12.33 0.48
C PRO A 72 -11.21 -11.80 0.01
N ASN A 73 -10.86 -10.61 0.47
CA ASN A 73 -9.59 -9.88 0.27
C ASN A 73 -9.46 -9.08 -1.03
N SER A 74 -10.31 -8.07 -1.19
CA SER A 74 -9.89 -6.84 -1.88
C SER A 74 -9.19 -5.95 -0.86
N THR A 75 -7.86 -5.81 -0.96
CA THR A 75 -7.18 -4.64 -0.37
C THR A 75 -7.66 -3.40 -1.14
N PRO A 76 -8.37 -2.46 -0.52
CA PRO A 76 -8.97 -1.34 -1.25
C PRO A 76 -7.90 -0.40 -1.81
N ASP A 77 -8.08 -0.02 -3.07
CA ASP A 77 -7.33 0.91 -3.93
C ASP A 77 -7.12 2.36 -3.40
N THR A 78 -7.23 2.63 -2.09
CA THR A 78 -7.39 3.99 -1.54
C THR A 78 -6.23 4.47 -0.63
N ILE A 79 -5.15 3.70 -0.46
CA ILE A 79 -4.20 3.90 0.66
C ILE A 79 -3.25 5.12 0.50
N THR A 80 -3.11 5.72 -0.68
CA THR A 80 -2.05 6.73 -0.93
C THR A 80 -2.35 8.14 -0.42
N SER A 81 -3.61 8.42 -0.05
CA SER A 81 -4.03 9.74 0.48
C SER A 81 -5.04 9.61 1.63
N GLN A 82 -5.24 8.40 2.15
CA GLN A 82 -6.21 8.16 3.21
C GLN A 82 -5.53 8.24 4.57
N LYS A 83 -5.89 9.29 5.30
CA LYS A 83 -5.65 9.41 6.74
C LYS A 83 -6.28 8.22 7.46
N ARG A 84 -5.46 7.52 8.24
CA ARG A 84 -5.83 6.34 9.02
C ARG A 84 -5.80 6.69 10.51
N ILE A 85 -6.87 6.34 11.21
CA ILE A 85 -6.94 6.41 12.67
C ILE A 85 -6.76 5.00 13.20
N VAL A 86 -5.66 4.75 13.89
CA VAL A 86 -5.28 3.43 14.39
C VAL A 86 -5.31 3.45 15.90
N LYS A 87 -6.12 2.57 16.50
CA LYS A 87 -6.16 2.36 17.94
C LYS A 87 -5.18 1.27 18.33
N ILE A 88 -4.25 1.60 19.22
CA ILE A 88 -3.18 0.72 19.69
C ILE A 88 -3.37 0.52 21.19
N SER A 89 -3.55 -0.72 21.61
CA SER A 89 -3.51 -1.10 23.03
C SER A 89 -2.14 -1.71 23.32
N LYS A 90 -1.39 -1.12 24.24
CA LYS A 90 -0.08 -1.62 24.66
C LYS A 90 -0.07 -2.01 26.14
N PRO A 91 0.73 -3.01 26.54
CA PRO A 91 0.90 -3.34 27.96
C PRO A 91 1.67 -2.24 28.70
N ASP A 92 1.51 -2.22 30.02
CA ASP A 92 2.20 -1.27 30.89
C ASP A 92 3.72 -1.39 30.72
N ASN A 93 4.41 -0.25 30.78
CA ASN A 93 5.86 -0.16 30.63
C ASN A 93 6.42 -0.61 29.25
N THR A 94 5.57 -0.84 28.26
CA THR A 94 5.99 -1.20 26.89
C THR A 94 5.85 -0.01 25.93
N GLY A 95 6.75 0.09 24.95
CA GLY A 95 6.66 1.08 23.87
C GLY A 95 5.61 0.70 22.83
N LEU A 96 5.28 1.63 21.93
CA LEU A 96 4.36 1.33 20.81
C LEU A 96 4.94 0.32 19.82
N GLY A 97 6.26 0.12 19.79
CA GLY A 97 6.91 -0.75 18.81
C GLY A 97 7.17 -0.07 17.47
N ILE A 98 7.40 1.25 17.48
CA ILE A 98 7.80 2.01 16.30
C ILE A 98 9.07 2.82 16.58
N SER A 99 9.88 3.03 15.55
CA SER A 99 10.94 4.03 15.53
C SER A 99 10.49 5.21 14.69
N ILE A 100 10.66 6.42 15.20
CA ILE A 100 10.31 7.65 14.48
C ILE A 100 11.56 8.41 14.00
N LYS A 101 11.42 9.17 12.92
CA LYS A 101 12.41 10.14 12.42
C LYS A 101 11.72 11.45 12.02
N GLY A 102 12.49 12.46 11.63
CA GLY A 102 11.95 13.76 11.24
C GLY A 102 11.75 14.68 12.43
N GLY A 103 10.87 15.66 12.30
CA GLY A 103 10.66 16.75 13.26
C GLY A 103 10.84 18.12 12.60
N ARG A 104 10.22 19.14 13.20
CA ARG A 104 10.23 20.52 12.69
C ARG A 104 11.65 21.03 12.40
N GLU A 105 12.62 20.69 13.25
CA GLU A 105 14.03 21.07 13.08
C GLU A 105 14.65 20.59 11.76
N ASN A 106 14.15 19.44 11.26
CA ASN A 106 14.61 18.82 10.02
C ASN A 106 13.73 19.18 8.82
N ARG A 107 12.74 20.07 8.99
CA ARG A 107 11.71 20.41 7.98
C ARG A 107 11.02 19.15 7.40
N MET A 108 10.88 18.12 8.22
CA MET A 108 10.21 16.87 7.87
C MET A 108 9.14 16.56 8.92
N PRO A 109 7.98 16.00 8.52
CA PRO A 109 7.00 15.51 9.49
C PRO A 109 7.60 14.39 10.36
N ILE A 110 6.91 14.05 11.44
CA ILE A 110 7.26 12.88 12.25
C ILE A 110 6.89 11.62 11.47
N LEU A 111 7.88 10.86 11.02
CA LEU A 111 7.70 9.68 10.18
C LEU A 111 7.99 8.38 10.92
N ILE A 112 7.21 7.33 10.65
CA ILE A 112 7.53 5.96 11.05
C ILE A 112 8.69 5.46 10.18
N SER A 113 9.85 5.22 10.80
CA SER A 113 11.04 4.69 10.14
C SER A 113 11.16 3.18 10.23
N LYS A 114 10.58 2.57 11.27
CA LYS A 114 10.58 1.13 11.52
C LYS A 114 9.38 0.74 12.37
N ILE A 115 8.83 -0.43 12.10
CA ILE A 115 7.85 -1.11 12.93
C ILE A 115 8.52 -2.40 13.43
N PHE A 116 8.44 -2.64 14.73
CA PHE A 116 9.06 -3.83 15.34
C PHE A 116 8.06 -4.99 15.32
N PRO A 117 8.46 -6.18 14.85
CA PRO A 117 7.55 -7.32 14.72
C PRO A 117 7.04 -7.76 16.10
N ASN A 118 5.80 -8.24 16.13
CA ASN A 118 5.11 -8.72 17.34
C ASN A 118 4.93 -7.65 18.45
N MET A 119 5.04 -6.37 18.10
CA MET A 119 4.80 -5.26 19.03
C MET A 119 3.42 -4.63 18.80
N PRO A 120 2.90 -3.79 19.72
CA PRO A 120 1.54 -3.27 19.64
C PRO A 120 1.18 -2.59 18.31
N ALA A 121 2.09 -1.80 17.74
CA ALA A 121 1.88 -1.17 16.44
C ALA A 121 1.81 -2.16 15.28
N ASP A 122 2.66 -3.19 15.29
CA ASP A 122 2.69 -4.24 14.26
C ASP A 122 1.41 -5.09 14.28
N GLN A 123 0.95 -5.44 15.47
CA GLN A 123 -0.28 -6.22 15.67
C GLN A 123 -1.53 -5.54 15.11
N THR A 124 -1.52 -4.20 14.94
CA THR A 124 -2.63 -3.50 14.31
C THR A 124 -2.76 -3.77 12.82
N GLY A 125 -1.65 -4.11 12.14
CA GLY A 125 -1.57 -4.28 10.69
C GLY A 125 -1.93 -3.03 9.86
N GLN A 126 -2.07 -1.88 10.52
CA GLN A 126 -2.65 -0.67 9.93
C GLN A 126 -1.68 0.51 9.90
N LEU A 127 -0.45 0.33 10.41
CA LEU A 127 0.63 1.31 10.32
C LEU A 127 1.71 0.77 9.41
N TYR A 128 2.32 1.66 8.63
CA TYR A 128 3.38 1.30 7.70
C TYR A 128 4.60 2.20 7.86
N VAL A 129 5.76 1.66 7.53
CA VAL A 129 6.98 2.46 7.41
C VAL A 129 6.79 3.49 6.30
N GLY A 130 7.11 4.74 6.59
CA GLY A 130 6.85 5.88 5.70
C GLY A 130 5.59 6.68 6.05
N ASP A 131 4.77 6.23 7.00
CA ASP A 131 3.64 7.02 7.47
C ASP A 131 4.11 8.26 8.24
N ALA A 132 3.54 9.42 7.94
CA ALA A 132 3.58 10.60 8.78
C ALA A 132 2.56 10.49 9.88
N ILE A 133 3.01 10.66 11.13
CA ILE A 133 2.16 10.74 12.31
C ILE A 133 1.64 12.18 12.39
N LEU A 134 0.33 12.32 12.18
CA LEU A 134 -0.36 13.60 12.18
C LEU A 134 -0.81 13.96 13.60
N SER A 135 -1.37 13.00 14.34
CA SER A 135 -1.84 13.22 15.71
C SER A 135 -1.73 11.97 16.58
N VAL A 136 -1.68 12.17 17.90
CA VAL A 136 -1.67 11.11 18.92
C VAL A 136 -2.61 11.51 20.05
N ASN A 137 -3.65 10.72 20.30
CA ASN A 137 -4.71 11.01 21.28
C ASN A 137 -5.29 12.43 21.12
N GLY A 138 -5.49 12.85 19.86
CA GLY A 138 -5.98 14.19 19.52
C GLY A 138 -4.96 15.33 19.67
N LYS A 139 -3.71 15.05 20.09
CA LYS A 139 -2.63 16.05 20.09
C LYS A 139 -1.94 16.07 18.73
N ASP A 140 -1.87 17.24 18.10
CA ASP A 140 -1.21 17.43 16.80
C ASP A 140 0.32 17.28 16.88
N LEU A 141 0.89 16.57 15.90
CA LEU A 141 2.34 16.29 15.75
C LEU A 141 2.92 16.85 14.45
N GLN A 142 2.14 17.54 13.61
CA GLN A 142 2.61 18.01 12.29
C GLN A 142 3.74 19.06 12.38
N HIS A 143 3.74 19.88 13.43
CA HIS A 143 4.68 21.00 13.59
C HIS A 143 5.51 20.94 14.87
N VAL A 144 5.64 19.75 15.47
CA VAL A 144 6.42 19.56 16.70
C VAL A 144 7.87 19.18 16.40
N SER A 145 8.76 19.39 17.36
CA SER A 145 10.15 18.90 17.27
C SER A 145 10.21 17.38 17.44
N HIS A 146 11.32 16.76 17.03
CA HIS A 146 11.52 15.33 17.25
C HIS A 146 11.37 14.95 18.72
N GLU A 147 12.00 15.73 19.61
CA GLU A 147 11.96 15.46 21.04
C GLU A 147 10.56 15.61 21.61
N GLU A 148 9.80 16.62 21.19
CA GLU A 148 8.43 16.78 21.65
C GLU A 148 7.54 15.62 21.17
N ALA A 149 7.69 15.17 19.91
CA ALA A 149 6.97 14.00 19.42
C ALA A 149 7.26 12.74 20.25
N VAL A 150 8.52 12.50 20.60
CA VAL A 150 8.91 11.39 21.49
C VAL A 150 8.23 11.52 22.85
N GLN A 151 8.18 12.71 23.43
CA GLN A 151 7.51 12.95 24.71
C GLN A 151 6.01 12.67 24.65
N ILE A 152 5.35 13.09 23.56
CA ILE A 152 3.91 12.86 23.36
C ILE A 152 3.63 11.35 23.24
N LEU A 153 4.38 10.65 22.38
CA LEU A 153 4.23 9.20 22.18
C LEU A 153 4.51 8.40 23.46
N LYS A 154 5.47 8.85 24.30
CA LYS A 154 5.73 8.23 25.60
C LYS A 154 4.60 8.46 26.61
N LYS A 155 3.98 9.64 26.60
CA LYS A 155 2.88 10.02 27.51
C LYS A 155 1.49 9.53 27.06
N ALA A 156 1.38 8.92 25.88
CA ALA A 156 0.12 8.49 25.30
C ALA A 156 -0.65 7.41 26.08
N GLY A 157 -0.07 6.85 27.16
CA GLY A 157 -0.75 5.89 28.04
C GLY A 157 -0.92 4.51 27.40
N ARG A 158 -1.85 3.71 27.92
CA ARG A 158 -2.10 2.32 27.48
C ARG A 158 -2.84 2.24 26.15
N GLU A 159 -3.82 3.11 25.98
CA GLU A 159 -4.65 3.19 24.78
C GLU A 159 -4.23 4.43 24.00
N VAL A 160 -3.78 4.21 22.77
CA VAL A 160 -3.24 5.25 21.91
C VAL A 160 -4.04 5.27 20.61
N GLU A 161 -4.67 6.39 20.32
CA GLU A 161 -5.26 6.68 19.03
C GLU A 161 -4.24 7.46 18.20
N LEU A 162 -3.67 6.82 17.19
CA LEU A 162 -2.65 7.40 16.31
C LEU A 162 -3.26 7.68 14.95
N GLU A 163 -3.15 8.93 14.51
CA GLU A 163 -3.57 9.35 13.17
C GLU A 163 -2.36 9.44 12.25
N GLY A 164 -2.36 8.66 11.17
CA GLY A 164 -1.24 8.56 10.25
C GLY A 164 -1.67 8.63 8.78
N GLU A 165 -0.78 9.12 7.92
CA GLU A 165 -0.97 9.15 6.47
C GLU A 165 0.32 8.75 5.76
N PHE A 166 0.23 8.03 4.64
CA PHE A 166 1.42 7.66 3.89
C PHE A 166 2.12 8.89 3.31
N TYR A 167 3.35 9.16 3.76
CA TYR A 167 4.11 10.32 3.32
C TYR A 167 4.96 9.99 2.10
N CYS A 168 4.40 10.22 0.91
CA CYS A 168 5.19 10.20 -0.32
C CYS A 168 5.96 11.52 -0.45
N SER A 169 7.29 11.48 -0.52
CA SER A 169 8.18 12.66 -0.73
C SER A 169 7.97 13.39 -2.07
N LYS A 170 6.90 13.10 -2.81
CA LYS A 170 6.54 13.65 -4.12
C LYS A 170 5.27 14.50 -3.99
N GLN A 171 5.32 15.59 -3.24
CA GLN A 171 4.34 16.68 -3.34
C GLN A 171 5.03 18.04 -3.22
N LYS A 172 5.94 18.34 -4.14
CA LYS A 172 6.05 19.60 -4.92
C LYS A 172 7.32 19.58 -5.78
#